data_AF-B7FZE0-F1
#
_entry.id   AF-B7FZE0-F1
#
_cell.length_a   1.000
_cell.length_b   1.000
_cell.length_c   1.000
_cell.angle_alpha   90.00
_cell.angle_beta   90.00
_cell.angle_gamma   90.00
#
_symmetry.space_group_name_H-M   'P 1'
#
loop_
_entity.id
_entity.type
_entity.pdbx_description
1 polymer ?
#
loop_
_entity_poly.entity_id
_entity_poly.type
_entity_poly.pdbx_seq_one_letter_code
_entity_poly.pdbx_strand_id
1 'polypeptide(L)'
;MNQRENRDKETFVYEQPTLTRDTREKRQEGCCSGCRQTFFGLREFGSDSSNPQQLDLHATFAPRGVLIFIWKAIVAIFVIATFVYTLVDSQYRGFYFAYVTNWSLLVSCVYVILSLFNSCCVSHRQHPGERQRIGTITALTWISYVIASHAEPLVTIFFWSAEYTRELEVNFDSLAPHGLVAVLILVDGILINRIPVRWIHYWYLIVPYDLIYLLWTVLHFVFDVGNPNQSDQDPSSNDDAIYQVLQWEDDWEMALVLTVLVFVIGPIFFFLQRRLTMYRFLCGDNRLRLRYIQNNDNVEPDNTGDSDV
;
A
#
# COMPACT_ATOMS: atom_id res chain seq x y z
N MET A 1 3.04 74.21 22.82
CA MET A 1 4.17 73.51 23.48
C MET A 1 4.11 72.07 22.98
N ASN A 2 4.79 71.79 21.85
CA ASN A 2 4.71 70.51 21.13
C ASN A 2 6.03 69.77 21.33
N GLN A 3 6.03 68.69 22.11
CA GLN A 3 7.17 67.78 22.20
C GLN A 3 7.10 66.75 21.07
N ARG A 4 8.10 66.80 20.19
CA ARG A 4 8.39 65.76 19.19
C ARG A 4 9.26 64.70 19.85
N GLU A 5 8.76 63.48 19.87
CA GLU A 5 9.47 62.29 20.33
C GLU A 5 10.27 61.70 19.16
N ASN A 6 11.61 61.82 19.24
CA ASN A 6 12.55 61.16 18.34
C ASN A 6 12.64 59.69 18.76
N ARG A 7 12.22 58.79 17.87
CA ARG A 7 12.37 57.34 18.05
C ARG A 7 13.55 56.86 17.20
N ASP A 8 14.62 56.50 17.88
CA ASP A 8 15.87 56.02 17.30
C ASP A 8 15.66 54.73 16.52
N LYS A 9 16.26 54.67 15.33
CA LYS A 9 16.26 53.51 14.43
C LYS A 9 17.49 52.66 14.75
N GLU A 10 17.33 51.65 15.59
CA GLU A 10 18.34 50.60 15.74
C GLU A 10 18.44 49.79 14.45
N THR A 11 19.63 49.82 13.85
CA THR A 11 19.93 49.14 12.60
C THR A 11 20.43 47.75 12.97
N PHE A 12 19.57 46.74 12.87
CA PHE A 12 19.94 45.33 13.08
C PHE A 12 20.86 44.87 11.94
N VAL A 13 22.15 44.74 12.25
CA VAL A 13 23.14 44.11 11.37
C VAL A 13 22.97 42.59 11.50
N TYR A 14 22.38 41.95 10.49
CA TYR A 14 22.33 40.50 10.39
C TYR A 14 23.71 39.98 9.97
N GLU A 15 24.49 39.48 10.92
CA GLU A 15 25.66 38.64 10.61
C GLU A 15 25.17 37.35 9.93
N GLN A 16 25.54 37.15 8.67
CA GLN A 16 25.31 35.89 7.99
C GLN A 16 26.26 34.83 8.55
N PRO A 17 25.76 33.70 9.08
CA PRO A 17 26.62 32.65 9.58
C PRO A 17 27.40 32.04 8.42
N THR A 18 28.72 32.21 8.45
CA THR A 18 29.66 31.56 7.53
C THR A 18 29.59 30.05 7.74
N LEU A 19 28.91 29.33 6.83
CA LEU A 19 28.91 27.87 6.83
C LEU A 19 30.35 27.36 6.67
N THR A 20 30.87 26.76 7.72
CA THR A 20 32.18 26.12 7.74
C THR A 20 32.18 24.89 6.83
N ARG A 21 33.29 24.71 6.10
CA ARG A 21 33.52 23.72 5.03
C ARG A 21 33.25 22.26 5.43
N ASP A 22 33.28 21.99 6.73
CA ASP A 22 33.06 20.68 7.37
C ASP A 22 31.62 20.14 7.20
N THR A 23 30.64 21.03 6.98
CA THR A 23 29.24 20.64 6.76
C THR A 23 28.98 20.04 5.37
N ARG A 24 29.88 20.20 4.40
CA ARG A 24 29.71 19.65 3.04
C ARG A 24 30.06 18.18 2.93
N GLU A 25 31.08 17.69 3.64
CA GLU A 25 31.49 16.27 3.57
C GLU A 25 30.48 15.33 4.24
N LYS A 26 29.91 15.73 5.39
CA LYS A 26 28.83 14.94 6.04
C LYS A 26 27.57 14.77 5.18
N ARG A 27 27.37 15.61 4.17
CA ARG A 27 26.19 15.54 3.29
C ARG A 27 26.28 14.46 2.21
N GLN A 28 27.49 14.06 1.81
CA GLN A 28 27.69 13.06 0.74
C GLN A 28 27.61 11.61 1.25
N GLU A 29 28.00 11.34 2.50
CA GLU A 29 27.98 9.98 3.06
C GLU A 29 26.56 9.48 3.44
N GLY A 30 25.59 10.39 3.55
CA GLY A 30 24.22 10.06 3.99
C GLY A 30 23.36 9.34 2.94
N CYS A 31 23.65 9.47 1.64
CA CYS A 31 22.77 8.94 0.60
C CYS A 31 22.93 7.41 0.40
N CYS A 32 24.17 6.91 0.50
CA CYS A 32 24.47 5.50 0.27
C CYS A 32 24.33 4.62 1.52
N SER A 33 24.63 5.14 2.71
CA SER A 33 24.55 4.40 3.98
C SER A 33 23.12 4.00 4.35
N GLY A 34 22.14 4.87 4.07
CA GLY A 34 20.73 4.61 4.36
C GLY A 34 20.12 3.44 3.57
N CYS A 35 20.60 3.15 2.35
CA CYS A 35 20.06 2.08 1.51
C CYS A 35 20.43 0.68 2.04
N ARG A 36 21.60 0.54 2.67
CA ARG A 36 22.12 -0.74 3.18
C ARG A 36 21.36 -1.23 4.41
N GLN A 37 20.94 -0.32 5.30
CA GLN A 37 20.20 -0.69 6.52
C GLN A 37 18.75 -1.11 6.25
N THR A 38 18.10 -0.58 5.20
CA THR A 38 16.69 -0.89 4.89
C THR A 38 16.47 -2.17 4.08
N PHE A 39 17.54 -2.81 3.58
CA PHE A 39 17.42 -3.97 2.70
C PHE A 39 17.58 -5.31 3.41
N PHE A 40 18.35 -5.39 4.49
CA PHE A 40 18.68 -6.67 5.15
C PHE A 40 18.37 -6.72 6.66
N GLY A 41 17.76 -5.68 7.23
CA GLY A 41 17.45 -5.63 8.66
C GLY A 41 16.13 -6.31 9.01
N LEU A 42 16.16 -7.53 9.54
CA LEU A 42 15.04 -8.17 10.27
C LEU A 42 14.63 -7.42 11.56
N ARG A 43 15.24 -6.26 11.84
CA ARG A 43 15.04 -5.43 13.04
C ARG A 43 13.80 -4.52 12.96
N GLU A 44 13.08 -4.49 11.83
CA GLU A 44 11.98 -3.52 11.57
C GLU A 44 10.70 -3.69 12.42
N PHE A 45 10.54 -4.78 13.18
CA PHE A 45 9.47 -4.90 14.19
C PHE A 45 9.91 -4.52 15.61
N GLY A 46 11.22 -4.43 15.85
CA GLY A 46 11.76 -4.00 17.13
C GLY A 46 11.77 -2.48 17.20
N SER A 47 11.16 -1.93 18.24
CA SER A 47 11.38 -0.55 18.70
C SER A 47 12.86 -0.37 19.02
N ASP A 48 13.69 -0.13 18.00
CA ASP A 48 15.07 0.27 18.20
C ASP A 48 15.02 1.68 18.80
N SER A 49 15.17 1.76 20.13
CA SER A 49 15.11 3.01 20.89
C SER A 49 16.14 4.04 20.43
N SER A 50 17.05 3.65 19.55
CA SER A 50 18.09 4.49 18.97
C SER A 50 17.66 5.27 17.71
N ASN A 51 16.53 4.93 17.06
CA ASN A 51 16.11 5.62 15.85
C ASN A 51 14.85 6.48 16.12
N PRO A 52 14.98 7.82 16.17
CA PRO A 52 13.92 8.72 16.66
C PRO A 52 12.73 8.89 15.70
N GLN A 53 12.72 8.25 14.53
CA GLN A 53 11.64 8.40 13.55
C GLN A 53 10.57 7.33 13.75
N GLN A 54 9.60 7.63 14.61
CA GLN A 54 8.40 6.81 14.76
C GLN A 54 7.37 7.18 13.70
N LEU A 55 6.79 6.18 13.03
CA LEU A 55 5.70 6.38 12.09
C LEU A 55 4.48 6.90 12.85
N ASP A 56 3.90 8.01 12.39
CA ASP A 56 2.61 8.52 12.85
C ASP A 56 1.50 7.62 12.30
N LEU A 57 1.20 6.56 13.05
CA LEU A 57 0.16 5.58 12.70
C LEU A 57 -1.20 6.25 12.58
N HIS A 58 -1.49 7.25 13.42
CA HIS A 58 -2.78 7.92 13.42
C HIS A 58 -2.96 8.72 12.14
N ALA A 59 -1.98 9.55 11.81
CA ALA A 59 -2.05 10.38 10.63
C ALA A 59 -1.99 9.55 9.33
N THR A 60 -1.35 8.39 9.36
CA THR A 60 -1.27 7.45 8.22
C THR A 60 -2.61 6.74 7.99
N PHE A 61 -3.22 6.15 9.02
CA PHE A 61 -4.42 5.31 8.87
C PHE A 61 -5.74 6.04 9.10
N ALA A 62 -5.71 7.22 9.72
CA ALA A 62 -6.87 8.08 9.95
C ALA A 62 -6.59 9.53 9.52
N PRO A 63 -6.23 9.77 8.23
CA PRO A 63 -5.99 11.12 7.74
C PRO A 63 -7.25 11.99 7.92
N ARG A 64 -7.08 13.18 8.49
CA ARG A 64 -8.17 14.13 8.80
C ARG A 64 -8.53 14.97 7.58
N GLY A 65 -9.82 15.32 7.46
CA GLY A 65 -10.34 16.24 6.45
C GLY A 65 -11.62 15.71 5.81
N VAL A 66 -12.63 16.58 5.65
CA VAL A 66 -13.94 16.20 5.08
C VAL A 66 -13.80 15.65 3.66
N LEU A 67 -12.94 16.25 2.83
CA LEU A 67 -12.68 15.78 1.48
C LEU A 67 -12.06 14.37 1.43
N ILE A 68 -11.15 14.06 2.36
CA ILE A 68 -10.54 12.73 2.48
C ILE A 68 -11.59 11.70 2.89
N PHE A 69 -12.48 12.06 3.82
CA PHE A 69 -13.58 11.20 4.21
C PHE A 69 -14.54 10.92 3.04
N ILE A 70 -14.95 11.96 2.30
CA ILE A 70 -15.81 11.83 1.12
C ILE A 70 -15.15 10.93 0.08
N TRP A 71 -13.86 11.14 -0.21
CA TRP A 71 -13.08 10.28 -1.11
C TRP A 71 -13.15 8.81 -0.69
N LYS A 72 -12.87 8.51 0.58
CA LYS A 72 -12.91 7.15 1.12
C LYS A 72 -14.30 6.52 1.01
N ALA A 73 -15.35 7.29 1.27
CA ALA A 73 -16.73 6.82 1.12
C ALA A 73 -17.05 6.47 -0.34
N ILE A 74 -16.63 7.30 -1.29
CA ILE A 74 -16.80 7.04 -2.73
C ILE A 74 -16.06 5.76 -3.15
N VAL A 75 -14.78 5.64 -2.76
CA VAL A 75 -13.97 4.44 -3.06
C VAL A 75 -14.60 3.19 -2.46
N ALA A 76 -15.03 3.25 -1.19
CA ALA A 76 -15.67 2.12 -0.53
C ALA A 76 -16.96 1.70 -1.23
N ILE A 77 -17.84 2.66 -1.56
CA ILE A 77 -19.08 2.38 -2.29
C ILE A 77 -18.78 1.76 -3.65
N PHE A 78 -17.82 2.30 -4.41
CA PHE A 78 -17.47 1.78 -5.73
C PHE A 78 -16.94 0.34 -5.68
N VAL A 79 -15.97 0.07 -4.79
CA VAL A 79 -15.35 -1.26 -4.67
C VAL A 79 -16.37 -2.29 -4.19
N ILE A 80 -17.19 -1.95 -3.18
CA ILE A 80 -18.24 -2.83 -2.67
C ILE A 80 -19.32 -3.07 -3.74
N ALA A 81 -19.73 -2.02 -4.47
CA ALA A 81 -20.72 -2.15 -5.54
C ALA A 81 -20.18 -3.04 -6.67
N THR A 82 -18.90 -2.91 -7.04
CA THR A 82 -18.24 -3.77 -8.03
C THR A 82 -18.27 -5.22 -7.58
N PHE A 83 -17.85 -5.50 -6.33
CA PHE A 83 -17.87 -6.86 -5.77
C PHE A 83 -19.27 -7.47 -5.70
N VAL A 84 -20.27 -6.70 -5.25
CA VAL A 84 -21.66 -7.17 -5.17
C VAL A 84 -22.22 -7.41 -6.57
N TYR A 85 -21.95 -6.51 -7.50
CA TYR A 85 -22.38 -6.64 -8.89
C TYR A 85 -21.81 -7.92 -9.53
N THR A 86 -20.49 -8.12 -9.48
CA THR A 86 -19.85 -9.31 -10.07
C THR A 86 -20.30 -10.60 -9.39
N LEU A 87 -20.55 -10.58 -8.08
CA LEU A 87 -21.10 -11.72 -7.35
C LEU A 87 -22.54 -12.06 -7.76
N VAL A 88 -23.38 -11.04 -7.94
CA VAL A 88 -24.80 -11.22 -8.30
C VAL A 88 -24.95 -11.67 -9.75
N ASP A 89 -24.16 -11.07 -10.64
CA ASP A 89 -24.15 -11.33 -12.08
C ASP A 89 -23.50 -12.67 -12.45
N SER A 90 -22.66 -13.23 -11.57
CA SER A 90 -22.06 -14.54 -11.80
C SER A 90 -23.12 -15.64 -11.96
N GLN A 91 -23.08 -16.30 -13.12
CA GLN A 91 -23.93 -17.43 -13.46
C GLN A 91 -23.78 -18.59 -12.46
N TYR A 92 -22.56 -18.86 -11.98
CA TYR A 92 -22.25 -19.95 -11.05
C TYR A 92 -21.63 -19.44 -9.76
N ARG A 93 -22.47 -18.95 -8.85
CA ARG A 93 -22.04 -18.38 -7.55
C ARG A 93 -21.20 -19.32 -6.69
N GLY A 94 -21.42 -20.64 -6.80
CA GLY A 94 -20.60 -21.64 -6.10
C GLY A 94 -19.15 -21.70 -6.56
N PHE A 95 -18.90 -21.31 -7.81
CA PHE A 95 -17.57 -21.25 -8.43
C PHE A 95 -16.97 -19.83 -8.42
N TYR A 96 -17.69 -18.85 -7.89
CA TYR A 96 -17.25 -17.44 -7.90
C TYR A 96 -15.88 -17.27 -7.25
N PHE A 97 -15.66 -17.89 -6.09
CA PHE A 97 -14.36 -17.84 -5.41
C PHE A 97 -13.33 -18.82 -5.97
N ALA A 98 -13.52 -19.39 -7.16
CA ALA A 98 -12.43 -20.08 -7.84
C ALA A 98 -11.41 -19.08 -8.44
N TYR A 99 -11.87 -17.90 -8.85
CA TYR A 99 -11.06 -16.89 -9.54
C TYR A 99 -10.28 -15.98 -8.58
N VAL A 100 -9.00 -15.72 -8.85
CA VAL A 100 -8.16 -14.80 -8.05
C VAL A 100 -8.68 -13.38 -8.06
N THR A 101 -9.28 -12.93 -9.17
CA THR A 101 -9.97 -11.62 -9.25
C THR A 101 -10.99 -11.45 -8.13
N ASN A 102 -11.74 -12.51 -7.82
CA ASN A 102 -12.79 -12.43 -6.80
C ASN A 102 -12.21 -12.47 -5.38
N TRP A 103 -11.07 -13.13 -5.19
CA TRP A 103 -10.30 -13.06 -3.94
C TRP A 103 -9.72 -11.67 -3.73
N SER A 104 -9.11 -11.06 -4.75
CA SER A 104 -8.54 -9.71 -4.65
C SER A 104 -9.62 -8.68 -4.35
N LEU A 105 -10.77 -8.75 -5.04
CA LEU A 105 -11.92 -7.88 -4.79
C LEU A 105 -12.44 -8.01 -3.35
N LEU A 106 -12.52 -9.24 -2.81
CA LEU A 106 -12.94 -9.45 -1.42
C LEU A 106 -11.96 -8.79 -0.44
N VAL A 107 -10.65 -8.96 -0.64
CA VAL A 107 -9.63 -8.32 0.21
C VAL A 107 -9.68 -6.80 0.06
N SER A 108 -9.91 -6.29 -1.15
CA SER A 108 -10.12 -4.86 -1.44
C SER A 108 -11.34 -4.31 -0.70
N CYS A 109 -12.46 -5.03 -0.67
CA CYS A 109 -13.64 -4.69 0.13
C CYS A 109 -13.31 -4.59 1.62
N VAL A 110 -12.62 -5.60 2.17
CA VAL A 110 -12.17 -5.57 3.58
C VAL A 110 -11.29 -4.36 3.85
N TYR A 111 -10.34 -4.06 2.96
CA TYR A 111 -9.48 -2.90 3.08
C TYR A 111 -10.26 -1.58 3.12
N VAL A 112 -11.13 -1.31 2.14
CA VAL A 112 -11.83 -0.01 2.05
C VAL A 112 -12.80 0.21 3.22
N ILE A 113 -13.43 -0.86 3.73
CA ILE A 113 -14.29 -0.81 4.92
C ILE A 113 -13.46 -0.44 6.16
N LEU A 114 -12.35 -1.14 6.40
CA LEU A 114 -11.50 -0.88 7.56
C LEU A 114 -10.82 0.49 7.47
N SER A 115 -10.42 0.91 6.27
CA SER A 115 -9.85 2.23 5.95
C SER A 115 -10.83 3.36 6.28
N LEU A 116 -12.10 3.23 5.84
CA LEU A 116 -13.16 4.17 6.18
C LEU A 116 -13.46 4.16 7.69
N PHE A 117 -13.50 2.99 8.31
CA PHE A 117 -13.74 2.85 9.75
C PHE A 117 -12.64 3.53 10.59
N ASN A 118 -11.37 3.41 10.23
CA ASN A 118 -10.28 4.11 10.93
C ASN A 118 -10.46 5.63 10.87
N SER A 119 -10.83 6.17 9.71
CA SER A 119 -11.11 7.61 9.55
C SER A 119 -12.29 8.08 10.41
N CYS A 120 -13.33 7.26 10.59
CA CYS A 120 -14.48 7.58 11.44
C CYS A 120 -14.20 7.46 12.94
N CYS A 121 -13.64 6.33 13.37
CA CYS A 121 -13.69 5.88 14.76
C CYS A 121 -12.36 6.04 15.50
N VAL A 122 -11.23 5.91 14.79
CA VAL A 122 -9.89 5.94 15.41
C VAL A 122 -9.34 7.37 15.51
N SER A 123 -9.89 8.31 14.72
CA SER A 123 -9.46 9.72 14.70
C SER A 123 -9.54 10.42 16.08
N HIS A 124 -10.34 9.91 17.01
CA HIS A 124 -10.74 10.64 18.23
C HIS A 124 -9.98 10.28 19.52
N ARG A 125 -9.07 9.30 19.52
CA ARG A 125 -8.36 8.87 20.75
C ARG A 125 -6.85 9.01 20.58
N GLN A 126 -6.32 10.21 20.84
CA GLN A 126 -4.88 10.40 21.07
C GLN A 126 -4.68 10.79 22.53
N HIS A 127 -4.08 9.89 23.32
CA HIS A 127 -3.60 10.24 24.65
C HIS A 127 -2.13 10.66 24.54
N PRO A 128 -1.77 11.90 24.94
CA PRO A 128 -0.38 12.33 24.95
C PRO A 128 0.42 11.49 25.95
N GLY A 129 1.56 10.95 25.51
CA GLY A 129 2.54 10.25 26.37
C GLY A 129 2.43 8.73 26.44
N GLU A 130 1.37 8.10 25.88
CA GLU A 130 1.27 6.64 25.88
C GLU A 130 1.96 6.05 24.63
N ARG A 131 2.81 5.02 24.81
CA ARG A 131 3.40 4.27 23.69
C ARG A 131 2.28 3.76 22.80
N GLN A 132 2.21 4.31 21.58
CA GLN A 132 1.17 4.00 20.62
C GLN A 132 1.27 2.53 20.18
N ARG A 133 0.51 1.64 20.83
CA ARG A 133 0.32 0.27 20.36
C ARG A 133 -0.53 0.32 19.10
N ILE A 134 -0.15 -0.43 18.07
CA ILE A 134 -0.94 -0.56 16.85
C ILE A 134 -2.26 -1.25 17.24
N GLY A 135 -3.39 -0.55 17.07
CA GLY A 135 -4.70 -1.15 17.28
C GLY A 135 -4.96 -2.26 16.27
N THR A 136 -5.70 -3.30 16.67
CA THR A 136 -6.00 -4.47 15.82
C THR A 136 -6.61 -4.08 14.48
N ILE A 137 -7.54 -3.12 14.47
CA ILE A 137 -8.19 -2.64 13.24
C ILE A 137 -7.17 -1.98 12.30
N THR A 138 -6.28 -1.15 12.83
CA THR A 138 -5.19 -0.53 12.05
C THR A 138 -4.24 -1.59 11.47
N ALA A 139 -3.90 -2.62 12.26
CA ALA A 139 -3.09 -3.74 11.78
C ALA A 139 -3.79 -4.51 10.66
N LEU A 140 -5.08 -4.84 10.82
CA LEU A 140 -5.87 -5.52 9.79
C LEU A 140 -6.00 -4.68 8.52
N THR A 141 -6.18 -3.36 8.66
CA THR A 141 -6.21 -2.43 7.51
C THR A 141 -4.89 -2.43 6.76
N TRP A 142 -3.77 -2.50 7.48
CA TRP A 142 -2.45 -2.56 6.87
C TRP A 142 -2.24 -3.88 6.13
N ILE A 143 -2.61 -5.01 6.74
CA ILE A 143 -2.51 -6.34 6.14
C ILE A 143 -3.36 -6.41 4.86
N SER A 144 -4.64 -6.03 4.94
CA SER A 144 -5.53 -6.06 3.78
C SER A 144 -5.09 -5.09 2.69
N TYR A 145 -4.59 -3.91 3.04
CA TYR A 145 -4.00 -2.99 2.07
C TYR A 145 -2.84 -3.63 1.31
N VAL A 146 -1.87 -4.21 2.02
CA VAL A 146 -0.68 -4.82 1.41
C VAL A 146 -1.10 -5.87 0.38
N ILE A 147 -2.00 -6.76 0.76
CA ILE A 147 -2.47 -7.84 -0.11
C ILE A 147 -3.25 -7.26 -1.29
N ALA A 148 -4.25 -6.40 -1.06
CA ALA A 148 -5.07 -5.81 -2.12
C ALA A 148 -4.24 -5.01 -3.13
N SER A 149 -3.34 -4.14 -2.65
CA SER A 149 -2.50 -3.31 -3.51
C SER A 149 -1.43 -4.09 -4.28
N HIS A 150 -1.21 -5.36 -3.93
CA HIS A 150 -0.38 -6.29 -4.69
C HIS A 150 -1.19 -7.15 -5.67
N ALA A 151 -2.28 -7.75 -5.19
CA ALA A 151 -3.12 -8.67 -5.95
C ALA A 151 -3.87 -7.96 -7.09
N GLU A 152 -4.48 -6.80 -6.82
CA GLU A 152 -5.28 -6.08 -7.83
C GLU A 152 -4.47 -5.72 -9.09
N PRO A 153 -3.25 -5.14 -8.99
CA PRO A 153 -2.45 -4.84 -10.18
C PRO A 153 -1.93 -6.08 -10.90
N LEU A 154 -1.65 -7.19 -10.19
CA LEU A 154 -1.31 -8.45 -10.84
C LEU A 154 -2.50 -9.01 -11.62
N VAL A 155 -3.70 -9.02 -11.01
CA VAL A 155 -4.95 -9.39 -11.68
C VAL A 155 -5.19 -8.53 -12.91
N THR A 156 -4.97 -7.21 -12.82
CA THR A 156 -5.01 -6.31 -13.98
C THR A 156 -4.04 -6.77 -15.07
N ILE A 157 -2.77 -7.00 -14.74
CA ILE A 157 -1.77 -7.43 -15.73
C ILE A 157 -2.18 -8.75 -16.38
N PHE A 158 -2.56 -9.77 -15.60
CA PHE A 158 -2.93 -11.08 -16.13
C PHE A 158 -4.19 -11.01 -16.98
N PHE A 159 -5.23 -10.32 -16.53
CA PHE A 159 -6.45 -10.16 -17.32
C PHE A 159 -6.13 -9.53 -18.69
N TRP A 160 -5.46 -8.38 -18.72
CA TRP A 160 -5.22 -7.66 -19.98
C TRP A 160 -4.16 -8.30 -20.88
N SER A 161 -3.26 -9.13 -20.33
CA SER A 161 -2.18 -9.76 -21.11
C SER A 161 -2.48 -11.21 -21.51
N ALA A 162 -3.28 -11.93 -20.73
CA ALA A 162 -3.48 -13.36 -20.88
C ALA A 162 -4.94 -13.75 -21.15
N GLU A 163 -5.92 -13.04 -20.56
CA GLU A 163 -7.34 -13.39 -20.68
C GLU A 163 -8.09 -12.54 -21.72
N TYR A 164 -7.72 -11.27 -21.86
CA TYR A 164 -8.40 -10.34 -22.75
C TYR A 164 -8.18 -10.71 -24.22
N THR A 165 -9.28 -10.96 -24.92
CA THR A 165 -9.31 -11.11 -26.38
C THR A 165 -9.98 -9.90 -27.02
N ARG A 166 -9.70 -9.65 -28.30
CA ARG A 166 -10.34 -8.54 -29.04
C ARG A 166 -11.86 -8.71 -29.20
N GLU A 167 -12.35 -9.92 -28.98
CA GLU A 167 -13.77 -10.27 -29.05
C GLU A 167 -14.51 -9.91 -27.77
N LEU A 168 -13.79 -9.78 -26.64
CA LEU A 168 -14.36 -9.34 -25.38
C LEU A 168 -14.60 -7.81 -25.42
N GLU A 169 -15.88 -7.42 -25.28
CA GLU A 169 -16.24 -6.01 -25.21
C GLU A 169 -15.68 -5.37 -23.93
N VAL A 170 -15.08 -4.18 -24.08
CA VAL A 170 -14.64 -3.38 -22.93
C VAL A 170 -15.87 -2.70 -22.32
N ASN A 171 -16.43 -3.36 -21.31
CA ASN A 171 -17.61 -2.94 -20.57
C ASN A 171 -17.27 -2.81 -19.06
N PHE A 172 -18.28 -2.61 -18.22
CA PHE A 172 -18.05 -2.48 -16.77
C PHE A 172 -17.44 -3.75 -16.16
N ASP A 173 -17.87 -4.93 -16.62
CA ASP A 173 -17.51 -6.25 -16.07
C ASP A 173 -16.03 -6.58 -16.35
N SER A 174 -15.53 -6.19 -17.52
CA SER A 174 -14.12 -6.33 -17.86
C SER A 174 -13.27 -5.21 -17.25
N LEU A 175 -13.73 -3.96 -17.24
CA LEU A 175 -12.91 -2.80 -16.85
C LEU A 175 -12.82 -2.57 -15.33
N ALA A 176 -13.94 -2.68 -14.61
CA ALA A 176 -14.00 -2.29 -13.20
C ALA A 176 -13.18 -3.23 -12.29
N PRO A 177 -13.45 -4.55 -12.26
CA PRO A 177 -12.74 -5.47 -11.39
C PRO A 177 -11.29 -5.75 -11.83
N HIS A 178 -10.94 -5.53 -13.10
CA HIS A 178 -9.59 -5.78 -13.61
C HIS A 178 -8.76 -4.51 -13.84
N GLY A 179 -9.20 -3.34 -13.39
CA GLY A 179 -8.41 -2.11 -13.59
C GLY A 179 -8.78 -0.97 -12.66
N LEU A 180 -10.05 -0.58 -12.63
CA LEU A 180 -10.46 0.58 -11.84
C LEU A 180 -10.26 0.35 -10.34
N VAL A 181 -10.59 -0.84 -9.82
CA VAL A 181 -10.36 -1.17 -8.41
C VAL A 181 -8.87 -1.09 -8.06
N ALA A 182 -7.99 -1.66 -8.88
CA ALA A 182 -6.53 -1.57 -8.69
C ALA A 182 -6.05 -0.11 -8.56
N VAL A 183 -6.49 0.77 -9.46
CA VAL A 183 -6.14 2.20 -9.42
C VAL A 183 -6.66 2.86 -8.15
N LEU A 184 -7.92 2.63 -7.76
CA LEU A 184 -8.51 3.24 -6.58
C LEU A 184 -7.81 2.79 -5.28
N ILE A 185 -7.47 1.51 -5.15
CA ILE A 185 -6.74 0.96 -4.01
C ILE A 185 -5.33 1.56 -3.92
N LEU A 186 -4.62 1.65 -5.04
CA LEU A 186 -3.29 2.27 -5.08
C LEU A 186 -3.35 3.76 -4.73
N VAL A 187 -4.31 4.51 -5.26
CA VAL A 187 -4.48 5.94 -4.96
C VAL A 187 -4.85 6.14 -3.49
N ASP A 188 -5.82 5.42 -2.94
CA ASP A 188 -6.21 5.58 -1.53
C ASP A 188 -5.06 5.20 -0.59
N GLY A 189 -4.40 4.06 -0.81
CA GLY A 189 -3.36 3.58 0.08
C GLY A 189 -2.04 4.34 -0.03
N ILE A 190 -1.57 4.59 -1.26
CA ILE A 190 -0.32 5.32 -1.49
C ILE A 190 -0.56 6.81 -1.28
N LEU A 191 -1.45 7.46 -2.04
CA LEU A 191 -1.56 8.93 -2.07
C LEU A 191 -2.29 9.51 -0.85
N ILE A 192 -3.40 8.91 -0.43
CA ILE A 192 -4.25 9.47 0.63
C ILE A 192 -3.77 9.06 2.02
N ASN A 193 -3.62 7.76 2.26
CA ASN A 193 -3.19 7.21 3.55
C ASN A 193 -1.67 7.20 3.72
N ARG A 194 -0.91 7.10 2.63
CA ARG A 194 0.56 6.98 2.68
C ARG A 194 1.02 5.75 3.48
N ILE A 195 0.32 4.63 3.31
CA ILE A 195 0.60 3.39 4.04
C ILE A 195 1.96 2.83 3.58
N PRO A 196 2.95 2.72 4.47
CA PRO A 196 4.26 2.22 4.08
C PRO A 196 4.23 0.70 3.84
N VAL A 197 4.87 0.25 2.77
CA VAL A 197 5.05 -1.18 2.46
C VAL A 197 6.49 -1.58 2.79
N ARG A 198 6.65 -2.68 3.53
CA ARG A 198 7.93 -3.16 4.07
C ARG A 198 8.27 -4.53 3.53
N TRP A 199 9.55 -4.88 3.42
CA TRP A 199 9.99 -6.19 2.91
C TRP A 199 9.40 -7.37 3.66
N ILE A 200 9.16 -7.21 4.96
CA ILE A 200 8.56 -8.27 5.76
C ILE A 200 7.12 -8.60 5.34
N HIS A 201 6.39 -7.62 4.80
CA HIS A 201 5.05 -7.86 4.26
C HIS A 201 5.08 -8.76 3.02
N TYR A 202 6.15 -8.72 2.24
CA TYR A 202 6.29 -9.61 1.09
C TYR A 202 6.33 -11.07 1.53
N TRP A 203 7.24 -11.40 2.46
CA TRP A 203 7.45 -12.77 2.89
C TRP A 203 6.30 -13.34 3.73
N TYR A 204 5.66 -12.52 4.57
CA TYR A 204 4.63 -13.01 5.49
C TYR A 204 3.20 -12.81 5.01
N LEU A 205 2.94 -11.95 4.02
CA LEU A 205 1.59 -11.66 3.54
C LEU A 205 1.43 -12.01 2.05
N ILE A 206 2.32 -11.51 1.19
CA ILE A 206 2.20 -11.68 -0.26
C ILE A 206 2.51 -13.11 -0.70
N VAL A 207 3.70 -13.62 -0.39
CA VAL A 207 4.09 -14.97 -0.80
C VAL A 207 3.10 -16.04 -0.32
N PRO A 208 2.61 -16.02 0.95
CA PRO A 208 1.58 -16.96 1.37
C PRO A 208 0.26 -16.80 0.62
N TYR A 209 -0.19 -15.58 0.31
CA TYR A 209 -1.40 -15.35 -0.48
C TYR A 209 -1.28 -15.99 -1.88
N ASP A 210 -0.17 -15.73 -2.58
CA ASP A 210 0.09 -16.27 -3.92
C ASP A 210 0.18 -17.81 -3.89
N LEU A 211 0.90 -18.37 -2.90
CA LEU A 211 1.04 -19.82 -2.75
C LEU A 211 -0.29 -20.50 -2.40
N ILE A 212 -1.14 -19.89 -1.58
CA ILE A 212 -2.46 -20.43 -1.25
C ILE A 212 -3.33 -20.46 -2.52
N TYR A 213 -3.29 -19.41 -3.33
CA TYR A 213 -4.04 -19.40 -4.58
C TYR A 213 -3.49 -20.41 -5.59
N LEU A 214 -2.16 -20.53 -5.73
CA LEU A 214 -1.55 -21.56 -6.58
C LEU A 214 -1.98 -22.96 -6.14
N LEU A 215 -1.89 -23.25 -4.84
CA LEU A 215 -2.35 -24.52 -4.28
C LEU A 215 -3.83 -24.75 -4.60
N TRP A 216 -4.66 -23.72 -4.50
CA TRP A 216 -6.08 -23.79 -4.87
C TRP A 216 -6.28 -24.22 -6.33
N THR A 217 -5.51 -23.68 -7.28
CA THR A 217 -5.59 -24.11 -8.69
C THR A 217 -5.19 -25.57 -8.89
N VAL A 218 -4.17 -26.05 -8.15
CA VAL A 218 -3.73 -27.45 -8.22
C VAL A 218 -4.76 -28.38 -7.60
N LEU A 219 -5.42 -27.96 -6.51
CA LEU A 219 -6.47 -28.76 -5.89
C LEU A 219 -7.68 -28.90 -6.82
N HIS A 220 -8.07 -27.84 -7.55
CA HIS A 220 -9.12 -27.94 -8.57
C HIS A 220 -8.82 -29.02 -9.61
N PHE A 221 -7.58 -29.02 -10.12
CA PHE A 221 -7.11 -30.04 -11.07
C PHE A 221 -7.11 -31.45 -10.44
N VAL A 222 -6.49 -31.64 -9.27
CA VAL A 222 -6.36 -32.97 -8.64
C VAL A 222 -7.70 -33.59 -8.25
N PHE A 223 -8.70 -32.75 -7.94
CA PHE A 223 -10.03 -33.19 -7.53
C PHE A 223 -11.08 -33.13 -8.63
N ASP A 224 -10.71 -32.84 -9.88
CA ASP A 224 -11.64 -32.84 -11.02
C ASP A 224 -12.81 -31.87 -10.79
N VAL A 225 -12.48 -30.68 -10.24
CA VAL A 225 -13.48 -29.65 -9.93
C VAL A 225 -13.70 -28.81 -11.17
N GLY A 226 -14.50 -29.34 -12.08
CA GLY A 226 -14.88 -28.72 -13.34
C GLY A 226 -15.37 -27.28 -13.19
N ASN A 227 -14.98 -26.44 -14.14
CA ASN A 227 -15.36 -25.05 -14.28
C ASN A 227 -16.68 -24.96 -15.05
N PRO A 228 -17.80 -24.66 -14.38
CA PRO A 228 -19.11 -24.67 -15.00
C PRO A 228 -19.30 -23.55 -16.05
N ASN A 229 -18.37 -22.58 -16.13
CA ASN A 229 -18.36 -21.57 -17.17
C ASN A 229 -17.76 -22.06 -18.50
N GLN A 230 -17.11 -23.22 -18.51
CA GLN A 230 -16.65 -23.89 -19.72
C GLN A 230 -17.61 -25.03 -20.04
N SER A 231 -17.84 -25.29 -21.33
CA SER A 231 -18.76 -26.36 -21.75
C SER A 231 -17.99 -27.57 -22.22
N ASP A 232 -18.31 -28.74 -21.67
CA ASP A 232 -17.73 -30.05 -22.01
C ASP A 232 -17.97 -30.48 -23.49
N GLN A 233 -18.75 -29.68 -24.23
CA GLN A 233 -19.09 -29.96 -25.64
C GLN A 233 -18.05 -29.41 -26.62
N ASP A 234 -17.13 -28.54 -26.18
CA ASP A 234 -16.02 -28.10 -27.01
C ASP A 234 -14.78 -28.96 -26.71
N PRO A 235 -14.38 -29.86 -27.63
CA PRO A 235 -13.21 -30.72 -27.44
C PRO A 235 -11.89 -29.95 -27.39
N SER A 236 -11.90 -28.63 -27.59
CA SER A 236 -10.74 -27.75 -27.45
C SER A 236 -10.67 -27.02 -26.10
N SER A 237 -11.69 -27.11 -25.24
CA SER A 237 -11.68 -26.52 -23.90
C SER A 237 -11.57 -27.60 -22.83
N ASN A 238 -10.55 -27.51 -21.99
CA ASN A 238 -10.44 -28.29 -20.75
C ASN A 238 -11.29 -27.61 -19.67
N ASP A 239 -12.38 -28.27 -19.28
CA ASP A 239 -13.34 -27.80 -18.30
C ASP A 239 -12.77 -27.76 -16.88
N ASP A 240 -11.73 -28.52 -16.54
CA ASP A 240 -11.12 -28.48 -15.20
C ASP A 240 -10.23 -27.25 -14.95
N ALA A 241 -9.89 -26.52 -16.02
CA ALA A 241 -9.08 -25.32 -15.89
C ALA A 241 -9.91 -24.12 -15.39
N ILE A 242 -9.46 -23.49 -14.29
CA ILE A 242 -10.04 -22.22 -13.81
C ILE A 242 -9.80 -21.11 -14.85
N TYR A 243 -8.61 -21.09 -15.44
CA TYR A 243 -8.20 -20.17 -16.50
C TYR A 243 -7.66 -20.96 -17.68
N GLN A 244 -7.94 -20.50 -18.91
CA GLN A 244 -7.44 -21.15 -20.13
C GLN A 244 -5.91 -21.26 -20.15
N VAL A 245 -5.22 -20.31 -19.52
CA VAL A 245 -3.76 -20.28 -19.48
C VAL A 245 -3.14 -21.13 -18.36
N LEU A 246 -3.95 -21.67 -17.44
CA LEU A 246 -3.51 -22.54 -16.33
C LEU A 246 -4.10 -23.95 -16.48
N GLN A 247 -3.92 -24.56 -17.66
CA GLN A 247 -4.32 -25.94 -17.94
C GLN A 247 -3.27 -26.93 -17.41
N TRP A 248 -3.48 -27.45 -16.20
CA TRP A 248 -2.52 -28.38 -15.56
C TRP A 248 -2.49 -29.78 -16.20
N GLU A 249 -3.53 -30.18 -16.92
CA GLU A 249 -3.59 -31.50 -17.57
C GLU A 249 -2.96 -31.50 -18.97
N ASP A 250 -3.47 -30.63 -19.84
CA ASP A 250 -3.12 -30.63 -21.27
C ASP A 250 -1.84 -29.83 -21.57
N ASP A 251 -1.59 -28.73 -20.84
CA ASP A 251 -0.45 -27.83 -21.06
C ASP A 251 0.22 -27.41 -19.74
N TRP A 252 0.65 -28.43 -18.97
CA TRP A 252 1.31 -28.23 -17.68
C TRP A 252 2.59 -27.40 -17.79
N GLU A 253 3.25 -27.41 -18.95
CA GLU A 253 4.46 -26.62 -19.21
C GLU A 253 4.14 -25.13 -19.20
N MET A 254 3.10 -24.70 -19.92
CA MET A 254 2.66 -23.30 -19.93
C MET A 254 2.14 -22.87 -18.56
N ALA A 255 1.37 -23.72 -17.87
CA ALA A 255 0.89 -23.45 -16.51
C ALA A 255 2.05 -23.26 -15.53
N LEU A 256 3.11 -24.07 -15.63
CA LEU A 256 4.33 -23.93 -14.84
C LEU A 256 5.09 -22.64 -15.18
N VAL A 257 5.23 -22.28 -16.45
CA VAL A 257 5.88 -21.04 -16.88
C VAL A 257 5.16 -19.82 -16.31
N LEU A 258 3.83 -19.78 -16.36
CA LEU A 258 3.05 -18.69 -15.80
C LEU A 258 3.15 -18.63 -14.27
N THR A 259 3.16 -19.79 -13.61
CA THR A 259 3.41 -19.86 -12.17
C THR A 259 4.77 -19.25 -11.81
N VAL A 260 5.84 -19.62 -12.52
CA VAL A 260 7.18 -19.04 -12.31
C VAL A 260 7.16 -17.53 -12.59
N LEU A 261 6.43 -17.09 -13.61
CA LEU A 261 6.32 -15.69 -13.98
C LEU A 261 5.65 -14.86 -12.86
N VAL A 262 4.65 -15.38 -12.14
CA VAL A 262 4.07 -14.73 -10.95
C VAL A 262 5.15 -14.46 -9.90
N PHE A 263 6.02 -15.43 -9.63
CA PHE A 263 7.12 -15.29 -8.66
C PHE A 263 8.28 -14.41 -9.16
N VAL A 264 8.30 -14.02 -10.42
CA VAL A 264 9.25 -13.04 -10.98
C VAL A 264 8.64 -11.63 -11.01
N ILE A 265 7.44 -11.49 -11.56
CA ILE A 265 6.73 -10.21 -11.68
C ILE A 265 6.31 -9.70 -10.29
N GLY A 266 5.81 -10.57 -9.42
CA GLY A 266 5.37 -10.25 -8.06
C GLY A 266 6.42 -9.45 -7.27
N PRO A 267 7.66 -9.96 -7.06
CA PRO A 267 8.69 -9.21 -6.35
C PRO A 267 9.09 -7.89 -7.03
N ILE A 268 9.10 -7.82 -8.37
CA ILE A 268 9.38 -6.58 -9.12
C ILE A 268 8.29 -5.54 -8.81
N PHE A 269 7.03 -5.94 -8.90
CA PHE A 269 5.90 -5.08 -8.59
C PHE A 269 5.89 -4.64 -7.12
N PHE A 270 6.13 -5.58 -6.19
CA PHE A 270 6.23 -5.28 -4.77
C PHE A 270 7.36 -4.27 -4.48
N PHE A 271 8.50 -4.40 -5.15
CA PHE A 271 9.58 -3.44 -5.04
C PHE A 271 9.17 -2.04 -5.53
N LEU A 272 8.47 -1.96 -6.66
CA LEU A 272 7.92 -0.70 -7.17
C LEU A 272 6.92 -0.07 -6.20
N GLN A 273 5.99 -0.86 -5.67
CA GLN A 273 5.01 -0.44 -4.66
C GLN A 273 5.71 0.09 -3.40
N ARG A 274 6.73 -0.62 -2.90
CA ARG A 274 7.55 -0.15 -1.78
C ARG A 274 8.24 1.17 -2.11
N ARG A 275 8.81 1.34 -3.31
CA ARG A 275 9.43 2.60 -3.73
C ARG A 275 8.43 3.76 -3.73
N LEU A 276 7.22 3.52 -4.25
CA LEU A 276 6.16 4.51 -4.32
C LEU A 276 5.70 4.95 -2.92
N THR A 277 5.52 4.00 -1.99
CA THR A 277 5.07 4.32 -0.61
C THR A 277 6.11 5.07 0.20
N MET A 278 7.40 4.95 -0.14
CA MET A 278 8.47 5.68 0.53
C MET A 278 8.58 7.16 0.08
N TYR A 279 7.86 7.57 -0.97
CA TYR A 279 7.89 8.92 -1.57
C TYR A 279 9.31 9.47 -1.85
N ARG A 280 10.31 8.61 -1.92
CA ARG A 280 11.69 8.96 -2.28
C ARG A 280 11.83 8.97 -3.79
N PHE A 281 10.99 9.74 -4.46
CA PHE A 281 11.16 9.97 -5.89
C PHE A 281 12.28 10.99 -6.10
N LEU A 282 13.33 10.55 -6.79
CA LEU A 282 14.32 11.35 -7.51
C LEU A 282 14.68 12.69 -6.85
N CYS A 283 15.60 12.66 -5.88
CA CYS A 283 16.40 13.81 -5.40
C CYS A 283 15.66 15.13 -5.03
N GLY A 284 14.34 15.13 -4.88
CA GLY A 284 13.53 16.28 -4.51
C GLY A 284 13.48 16.52 -3.01
N ASP A 285 13.20 17.76 -2.61
CA ASP A 285 13.24 18.23 -1.24
C ASP A 285 12.42 17.34 -0.27
N ASN A 286 13.08 16.93 0.81
CA ASN A 286 12.66 15.91 1.77
C ASN A 286 11.48 16.35 2.67
N ARG A 287 10.83 17.47 2.37
CA ARG A 287 9.79 18.06 3.23
C ARG A 287 8.43 17.36 3.11
N LEU A 288 8.19 16.61 2.05
CA LEU A 288 6.97 15.79 1.88
C LEU A 288 7.12 14.36 2.40
N ARG A 289 8.02 14.15 3.38
CA ARG A 289 8.27 12.84 3.98
C ARG A 289 6.97 12.20 4.48
N LEU A 290 6.98 10.86 4.47
CA LEU A 290 6.15 10.02 5.32
C LEU A 290 5.91 10.71 6.68
N ARG A 291 4.70 10.56 7.22
CA ARG A 291 4.30 11.17 8.48
C ARG A 291 5.08 10.50 9.61
N TYR A 292 6.31 10.95 9.84
CA TYR A 292 7.16 10.56 10.94
C TYR A 292 7.09 11.67 11.98
N ILE A 293 6.85 11.30 13.23
CA ILE A 293 6.93 12.23 14.35
C ILE A 293 8.41 12.50 14.59
N GLN A 294 8.83 13.77 14.54
CA GLN A 294 10.13 14.17 15.03
C GLN A 294 10.03 14.31 16.55
N ASN A 295 10.73 13.45 17.28
CA ASN A 295 10.83 13.57 18.73
C ASN A 295 11.70 14.80 19.06
N ASN A 296 11.07 15.94 19.32
CA ASN A 296 11.76 17.17 19.72
C ASN A 296 12.11 17.17 21.21
N ASP A 297 11.81 16.11 21.95
CA ASP A 297 12.07 16.01 23.39
C ASP A 297 13.56 15.94 23.77
N ASN A 298 14.46 15.89 22.77
CA ASN A 298 15.91 16.06 22.96
C ASN A 298 16.38 17.51 22.72
N VAL A 299 15.47 18.46 22.51
CA VAL A 299 15.83 19.88 22.70
C VAL A 299 16.06 20.02 24.19
N GLU A 300 17.34 19.90 24.58
CA GLU A 300 17.82 20.27 25.91
C GLU A 300 17.09 21.57 26.29
N PRO A 301 16.40 21.62 27.44
CA PRO A 301 15.80 22.86 27.88
C PRO A 301 16.90 23.91 27.83
N ASP A 302 16.68 24.96 27.04
CA ASP A 302 17.65 26.02 26.87
C ASP A 302 17.92 26.57 28.27
N ASN A 303 19.06 26.17 28.84
CA ASN A 303 19.56 26.61 30.14
C ASN A 303 20.09 28.05 29.95
N THR A 304 19.29 28.93 29.37
CA THR A 304 19.44 30.37 29.53
C THR A 304 19.11 30.63 30.99
N GLY A 305 20.13 30.45 31.83
CA GLY A 305 20.12 30.92 33.18
C GLY A 305 19.80 32.40 33.14
N ASP A 306 18.65 32.76 33.70
CA ASP A 306 18.48 34.05 34.34
C ASP A 306 19.59 34.16 35.38
N SER A 307 20.71 34.75 34.97
CA SER A 307 21.65 35.35 35.88
C SER A 307 20.94 36.57 36.48
N ASP A 308 20.33 36.37 37.64
CA ASP A 308 19.92 37.44 38.53
C ASP A 308 21.08 38.45 38.69
N VAL A 309 20.84 39.69 38.25
CA VAL A 309 21.58 40.90 38.61
C VAL A 309 20.59 41.92 39.11
#